data_AF-A0A840ZN11-F1
#
_entry.id   AF-A0A840ZN11-F1
#
_cell.length_a   1.000
_cell.length_b   1.000
_cell.length_c   1.000
_cell.angle_alpha   90.00
_cell.angle_beta   90.00
_cell.angle_gamma   90.00
#
_symmetry.space_group_name_H-M   'P 1'
#
loop_
_entity.id
_entity.type
_entity.pdbx_description
1 polymer ?
#
loop_
_entity_poly.entity_id
_entity_poly.type
_entity_poly.pdbx_seq_one_letter_code
_entity_poly.pdbx_strand_id
1 'polypeptide(L)'
;MSHAYRHAACLGLTAALLCLAWAEPASAQSLGGVEKVLQNIVDTLTGNVAKLLATLAVIVTGMAWMFGYLDLRKAGYVIFGVAILFGASEIVSTITGK
;
A
#
# COMPACT_ATOMS: atom_id res chain seq x y z
N MET A 1 12.21 43.72 32.26
CA MET A 1 12.10 42.28 31.98
C MET A 1 10.71 41.83 31.49
N SER A 2 9.85 42.74 31.00
CA SER A 2 8.45 42.47 30.59
C SER A 2 8.25 42.23 29.07
N HIS A 3 9.24 42.50 28.23
CA HIS A 3 9.16 42.28 26.77
C HIS A 3 9.42 40.82 26.37
N ALA A 4 10.33 40.13 27.05
CA ALA A 4 10.69 38.73 26.73
C ALA A 4 9.50 37.76 26.90
N TYR A 5 8.65 37.98 27.92
CA TYR A 5 7.44 37.18 28.12
C TYR A 5 6.37 37.39 27.04
N ARG A 6 6.27 38.60 26.48
CA ARG A 6 5.29 38.93 25.43
C ARG A 6 5.64 38.24 24.11
N HIS A 7 6.93 38.11 23.81
CA HIS A 7 7.39 37.38 22.61
C HIS A 7 7.26 35.86 22.77
N ALA A 8 7.55 35.31 23.97
CA ALA A 8 7.36 33.89 24.25
C ALA A 8 5.87 33.46 24.19
N ALA A 9 4.96 34.29 24.72
CA ALA A 9 3.52 34.03 24.66
C ALA A 9 2.97 34.08 23.23
N CYS A 10 3.44 35.03 22.42
CA CYS A 10 3.04 35.14 21.01
C CYS A 10 3.53 33.95 20.18
N LEU A 11 4.77 33.48 20.42
CA LEU A 11 5.33 32.28 19.79
C LEU A 11 4.61 30.98 20.19
N GLY A 12 4.18 30.87 21.45
CA GLY A 12 3.39 29.73 21.91
C GLY A 12 2.01 29.67 21.25
N LEU A 13 1.37 30.82 21.08
CA LEU A 13 0.06 30.93 20.41
C LEU A 13 0.16 30.58 18.91
N THR A 14 1.18 31.06 18.21
CA THR A 14 1.37 30.71 16.80
C THR A 14 1.70 29.24 16.60
N ALA A 15 2.50 28.63 17.48
CA ALA A 15 2.76 27.19 17.45
C ALA A 15 1.50 26.36 17.69
N ALA A 16 0.65 26.76 18.65
CA ALA A 16 -0.64 26.09 18.91
C ALA A 16 -1.60 26.21 17.72
N LEU A 17 -1.66 27.36 17.06
CA LEU A 17 -2.47 27.58 15.85
C LEU A 17 -1.96 26.76 14.66
N LEU A 18 -0.64 26.61 14.51
CA LEU A 18 -0.05 25.74 13.50
C LEU A 18 -0.34 24.26 13.79
N CYS A 19 -0.27 23.83 15.04
CA CYS A 19 -0.66 22.46 15.42
C CYS A 19 -2.14 22.18 15.15
N LEU A 20 -3.03 23.16 15.36
CA LEU A 20 -4.45 23.05 15.01
C LEU A 20 -4.70 23.09 13.50
N ALA A 21 -3.88 23.82 12.74
CA ALA A 21 -3.97 23.87 11.27
C ALA A 21 -3.45 22.59 10.59
N TRP A 22 -2.52 21.87 11.24
CA TRP A 22 -1.99 20.57 10.82
C TRP A 22 -2.69 19.37 11.49
N ALA A 23 -3.68 19.62 12.34
CA ALA A 23 -4.53 18.56 12.86
C ALA A 23 -5.44 18.07 11.72
N GLU A 24 -4.94 17.13 10.93
CA GLU A 24 -5.79 16.33 10.06
C GLU A 24 -6.87 15.69 10.95
N PRO A 25 -8.15 15.75 10.56
CA PRO A 25 -9.19 15.07 11.31
C PRO A 25 -8.84 13.59 11.32
N ALA A 26 -8.54 13.04 12.49
CA ALA A 26 -8.56 11.60 12.71
C ALA A 26 -10.02 11.17 12.57
N SER A 27 -10.45 10.96 11.32
CA SER A 27 -11.81 10.59 10.97
C SER A 27 -12.24 9.39 11.79
N ALA A 28 -13.35 9.61 12.50
CA ALA A 28 -13.98 8.66 13.40
C ALA A 28 -14.06 7.25 12.82
N GLN A 29 -13.54 6.31 13.61
CA GLN A 29 -13.53 4.87 13.39
C GLN A 29 -14.96 4.30 13.48
N SER A 30 -15.71 4.37 12.39
CA SER A 30 -16.91 3.56 12.15
C SER A 30 -16.69 2.86 10.82
N LEU A 31 -16.77 1.53 10.78
CA LEU A 31 -16.76 0.54 9.67
C LEU A 31 -16.00 0.86 8.36
N GLY A 32 -16.07 2.07 7.79
CA GLY A 32 -15.24 2.57 6.69
C GLY A 32 -13.74 2.68 7.00
N GLY A 33 -13.32 2.66 8.27
CA GLY A 33 -11.90 2.56 8.61
C GLY A 33 -11.29 1.21 8.20
N VAL A 34 -12.02 0.11 8.42
CA VAL A 34 -11.57 -1.24 8.08
C VAL A 34 -11.61 -1.45 6.56
N GLU A 35 -12.69 -1.01 5.90
CA GLU A 35 -12.79 -1.07 4.44
C GLU A 35 -11.66 -0.30 3.75
N LYS A 36 -11.35 0.91 4.23
CA LYS A 36 -10.24 1.73 3.71
C LYS A 36 -8.87 1.08 3.94
N VAL A 37 -8.66 0.44 5.08
CA VAL A 37 -7.42 -0.33 5.34
C VAL A 37 -7.33 -1.52 4.38
N LEU A 38 -8.42 -2.25 4.16
CA LEU A 38 -8.46 -3.39 3.25
C LEU A 38 -8.22 -2.96 1.79
N GLN A 39 -8.83 -1.86 1.35
CA GLN A 39 -8.57 -1.26 0.04
C GLN A 39 -7.11 -0.83 -0.10
N ASN A 40 -6.53 -0.13 0.88
CA ASN A 40 -5.12 0.25 0.84
C ASN A 40 -4.20 -0.97 0.71
N ILE A 41 -4.52 -2.09 1.38
CA ILE A 41 -3.76 -3.33 1.24
C ILE A 41 -3.90 -3.86 -0.18
N VAL A 42 -5.11 -3.97 -0.71
CA VAL A 42 -5.36 -4.45 -2.09
C VAL A 42 -4.65 -3.57 -3.10
N ASP A 43 -4.74 -2.24 -2.98
CA ASP A 43 -4.08 -1.27 -3.86
C ASP A 43 -2.55 -1.36 -3.79
N THR A 44 -2.00 -1.58 -2.60
CA THR A 44 -0.56 -1.78 -2.43
C THR A 44 -0.10 -3.09 -3.07
N LEU A 45 -0.89 -4.17 -2.93
CA LEU A 45 -0.57 -5.50 -3.47
C LEU A 45 -0.84 -5.63 -4.97
N THR A 46 -1.66 -4.78 -5.56
CA THR A 46 -1.99 -4.79 -7.00
C THR A 46 -1.39 -3.61 -7.77
N GLY A 47 -0.83 -2.64 -7.06
CA GLY A 47 -0.23 -1.43 -7.61
C GLY A 47 1.07 -1.67 -8.39
N ASN A 48 1.67 -0.58 -8.87
CA ASN A 48 2.84 -0.62 -9.76
C ASN A 48 4.06 -1.32 -9.12
N VAL A 49 4.27 -1.12 -7.81
CA VAL A 49 5.38 -1.75 -7.08
C VAL A 49 5.23 -3.28 -7.09
N ALA A 50 4.03 -3.80 -6.81
CA ALA A 50 3.78 -5.24 -6.83
C ALA A 50 3.94 -5.83 -8.24
N LYS A 51 3.51 -5.10 -9.28
CA LYS A 51 3.73 -5.50 -10.70
C LYS A 51 5.23 -5.65 -11.01
N LEU A 52 6.05 -4.68 -10.60
CA LEU A 52 7.49 -4.74 -10.80
C LEU A 52 8.13 -5.93 -10.06
N LEU A 53 7.73 -6.18 -8.82
CA LEU A 53 8.22 -7.32 -8.04
C LEU A 53 7.82 -8.65 -8.68
N ALA A 54 6.59 -8.76 -9.19
CA ALA A 54 6.14 -9.95 -9.91
C ALA A 54 6.92 -10.17 -11.21
N THR A 55 7.18 -9.11 -11.99
CA THR A 55 8.02 -9.20 -13.19
C THR A 55 9.42 -9.70 -12.85
N LEU A 56 10.04 -9.18 -11.78
CA LEU A 56 11.36 -9.64 -11.34
C LEU A 56 11.34 -11.11 -10.93
N ALA A 57 10.32 -11.54 -10.17
CA ALA A 57 10.18 -12.93 -9.75
C ALA A 57 10.05 -13.88 -10.95
N VAL A 58 9.29 -13.49 -11.98
CA VAL A 58 9.15 -14.26 -13.22
C VAL A 58 10.47 -14.36 -13.98
N ILE A 59 11.23 -13.26 -14.07
CA ILE A 59 12.56 -13.26 -14.71
C ILE A 59 13.51 -14.23 -14.00
N VAL A 60 13.61 -14.13 -12.67
CA VAL A 60 14.49 -14.99 -11.87
C VAL A 60 14.07 -16.46 -11.99
N THR A 61 12.77 -16.73 -11.97
CA THR A 61 12.25 -18.10 -12.14
C THR A 61 12.56 -18.65 -13.53
N GLY A 62 12.39 -17.84 -14.58
CA GLY A 62 12.74 -18.23 -15.95
C GLY A 62 14.23 -18.55 -16.09
N MET A 63 15.10 -17.70 -15.52
CA MET A 63 16.53 -17.96 -15.49
C MET A 63 16.85 -19.26 -14.73
N ALA A 64 16.31 -19.44 -13.53
CA ALA A 64 16.55 -20.64 -12.71
C ALA A 64 16.05 -21.92 -13.39
N TRP A 65 14.93 -21.84 -14.12
CA TRP A 65 14.40 -22.96 -14.91
C TRP A 65 15.30 -23.30 -16.10
N MET A 66 15.82 -22.30 -16.83
CA MET A 66 16.73 -22.52 -17.97
C MET A 66 18.05 -23.19 -17.56
N PHE A 67 18.56 -22.93 -16.36
CA PHE A 67 19.76 -23.56 -15.84
C PHE A 67 19.52 -24.91 -15.14
N GLY A 68 18.28 -25.41 -15.13
CA GLY A 68 17.94 -26.69 -14.52
C GLY A 68 17.89 -26.70 -13.00
N TYR A 69 17.92 -25.53 -12.34
CA TYR A 69 17.76 -25.43 -10.88
C TYR A 69 16.30 -25.64 -10.43
N LEU A 70 15.34 -25.43 -11.33
CA LEU A 70 13.91 -25.62 -11.09
C LEU A 70 13.31 -26.58 -12.11
N ASP A 71 12.33 -27.37 -11.69
CA ASP A 71 11.52 -28.21 -12.58
C ASP A 71 10.41 -27.40 -13.25
N LEU A 72 9.94 -27.85 -14.41
CA LEU A 72 8.83 -27.22 -15.15
C LEU A 72 7.58 -27.03 -14.29
N ARG A 73 7.32 -27.98 -13.38
CA ARG A 73 6.22 -27.94 -12.43
C ARG A 73 6.36 -26.78 -11.44
N LYS A 74 7.58 -26.55 -10.93
CA LYS A 74 7.90 -25.46 -9.99
C LYS A 74 7.81 -24.09 -10.66
N ALA A 75 8.36 -23.98 -11.87
CA ALA A 75 8.24 -22.76 -12.66
C ALA A 75 6.77 -22.44 -12.99
N GLY A 76 5.99 -23.47 -13.35
CA GLY A 76 4.55 -23.34 -13.60
C GLY A 76 3.77 -22.81 -12.39
N TYR A 77 4.08 -23.27 -11.17
CA TYR A 77 3.42 -22.76 -9.95
C TYR A 77 3.67 -21.26 -9.73
N VAL A 78 4.87 -20.76 -10.02
CA VAL A 78 5.18 -19.33 -9.88
C VAL A 78 4.37 -18.52 -10.89
N ILE A 79 4.35 -18.93 -12.16
CA ILE A 79 3.59 -18.23 -13.20
C ILE A 79 2.09 -18.24 -12.88
N PHE A 80 1.56 -19.38 -12.44
CA PHE A 80 0.15 -19.50 -12.08
C PHE A 80 -0.19 -18.66 -10.85
N GLY A 81 0.69 -18.60 -9.85
CA GLY A 81 0.53 -17.75 -8.67
C GLY A 81 0.46 -16.26 -9.04
N VAL A 82 1.34 -15.80 -9.94
CA VAL A 82 1.31 -14.42 -10.46
C VAL A 82 0.03 -14.14 -11.24
N ALA A 83 -0.42 -15.08 -12.09
CA ALA A 83 -1.67 -14.94 -12.84
C ALA A 83 -2.90 -14.81 -11.91
N ILE A 84 -2.95 -15.61 -10.83
CA ILE A 84 -4.02 -15.51 -9.83
C ILE A 84 -3.93 -14.17 -9.08
N LEU A 85 -2.75 -13.74 -8.67
CA LEU A 85 -2.57 -12.54 -7.85
C LEU A 85 -3.13 -11.28 -8.54
N PHE A 86 -2.89 -11.15 -9.85
CA PHE A 86 -3.43 -10.04 -10.64
C PHE A 86 -4.84 -10.30 -11.19
N GLY A 87 -5.20 -11.56 -11.44
CA GLY A 87 -6.52 -11.94 -11.95
C GLY A 87 -7.63 -11.97 -10.88
N ALA A 88 -7.28 -12.08 -9.59
CA ALA A 88 -8.24 -12.25 -8.51
C ALA A 88 -9.25 -11.09 -8.43
N SER A 89 -8.79 -9.84 -8.59
CA SER A 89 -9.67 -8.67 -8.53
C SER A 89 -10.72 -8.70 -9.64
N GLU A 90 -10.32 -9.04 -10.87
CA GLU A 90 -11.20 -9.12 -12.04
C GLU A 90 -12.25 -10.23 -11.88
N ILE A 91 -11.80 -11.41 -11.40
CA ILE A 91 -12.68 -12.56 -11.16
C ILE A 91 -13.77 -12.18 -10.13
N VAL A 92 -13.39 -11.53 -9.03
CA VAL A 92 -14.33 -11.13 -7.99
C VAL A 92 -15.28 -10.03 -8.48
N SER A 93 -14.79 -9.05 -9.26
CA SER A 93 -15.66 -8.01 -9.85
C SER A 93 -16.73 -8.64 -10.75
N THR A 94 -16.31 -9.54 -11.64
CA THR A 94 -17.21 -10.25 -12.56
C THR A 94 -18.27 -11.07 -11.82
N ILE A 95 -17.91 -11.75 -10.73
CA ILE A 95 -18.86 -12.56 -9.94
C ILE A 95 -19.81 -11.67 -9.13
N THR A 96 -19.33 -10.54 -8.61
CA THR A 96 -20.13 -9.64 -7.76
C THR A 96 -21.00 -8.66 -8.56
N GLY A 97 -20.86 -8.62 -9.88
CA GLY A 97 -21.67 -7.79 -10.77
C GLY A 97 -21.39 -6.29 -10.62
N LYS A 98 -20.18 -5.94 -10.16
CA LYS A 98 -19.69 -4.56 -10.05
C LYS A 98 -18.62 -4.30 -11.09
#